data_AF-K7MNV8-F1
#
_entry.id   AF-K7MNV8-F1
#
_cell.length_a   1.000
_cell.length_b   1.000
_cell.length_c   1.000
_cell.angle_alpha   90.00
_cell.angle_beta   90.00
_cell.angle_gamma   90.00
#
_symmetry.space_group_name_H-M   'P 1'
#
loop_
_entity.id
_entity.type
_entity.pdbx_description
1 polymer ?
#
loop_
_entity_poly.entity_id
_entity_poly.type
_entity_poly.pdbx_seq_one_letter_code
_entity_poly.pdbx_strand_id
1 'polypeptide(L)'
;MDASSFKIILGSSSVARRKILSEMGYLFTIMTADIDEKSIRKETPEDLVMALAEAKAEAILQRLPVDDYLKEAEPTLLITSDQIYFNEIPDEIIEKLVDEGITLNVAGGLIIEHPLVLPFVKEVVGTTDSVMGLPKALTEKLLKEAL
;
A
#
# COMPACT_ATOMS: atom_id res chain seq x y z
N MET A 1 26.84 -12.93 -1.27
CA MET A 1 26.10 -11.71 -0.91
C MET A 1 25.77 -11.85 0.55
N ASP A 2 26.20 -10.88 1.35
CA ASP A 2 26.21 -10.93 2.81
C ASP A 2 24.87 -11.39 3.39
N ALA A 3 24.96 -12.22 4.44
CA ALA A 3 23.82 -12.50 5.30
C ALA A 3 23.31 -11.15 5.82
N SER A 4 22.13 -10.73 5.37
CA SER A 4 21.53 -9.45 5.72
C SER A 4 21.48 -9.30 7.23
N SER A 5 22.14 -8.28 7.76
CA SER A 5 22.20 -7.90 9.17
C SER A 5 20.86 -7.36 9.71
N PHE A 6 19.74 -7.73 9.08
CA PHE A 6 18.42 -7.20 9.35
C PHE A 6 17.34 -8.19 8.88
N LYS A 7 16.21 -8.18 9.59
CA LYS A 7 15.03 -8.99 9.28
C LYS A 7 14.07 -8.18 8.42
N ILE A 8 13.54 -8.77 7.35
CA ILE A 8 12.49 -8.15 6.55
C ILE A 8 11.15 -8.81 6.88
N ILE A 9 10.12 -7.97 7.10
CA ILE A 9 8.73 -8.38 7.25
C ILE A 9 7.94 -7.79 6.08
N LEU A 10 7.36 -8.66 5.26
CA LEU A 10 6.41 -8.25 4.23
C LEU A 10 5.01 -8.16 4.84
N GLY A 11 4.49 -6.94 4.88
CA GLY A 11 3.21 -6.58 5.45
C GLY A 11 1.97 -6.92 4.60
N SER A 12 2.06 -7.92 3.72
CA SER A 12 1.09 -8.15 2.65
C SER A 12 0.77 -9.63 2.42
N SER A 13 -0.52 -9.92 2.22
CA SER A 13 -1.04 -11.24 1.81
C SER A 13 -0.89 -11.52 0.31
N SER A 14 -0.44 -10.54 -0.49
CA SER A 14 -0.33 -10.66 -1.95
C SER A 14 0.72 -11.68 -2.38
N VAL A 15 0.31 -12.66 -3.19
CA VAL A 15 1.21 -13.63 -3.83
C VAL A 15 2.22 -12.93 -4.74
N ALA A 16 1.78 -11.89 -5.45
CA ALA A 16 2.61 -11.16 -6.40
C ALA A 16 3.74 -10.40 -5.69
N ARG A 17 3.42 -9.68 -4.59
CA ARG A 17 4.42 -8.95 -3.79
C ARG A 17 5.45 -9.89 -3.15
N ARG A 18 5.03 -11.07 -2.67
CA ARG A 18 5.95 -12.12 -2.19
C ARG A 18 6.90 -12.58 -3.28
N LYS A 19 6.38 -12.85 -4.48
CA LYS A 19 7.20 -13.31 -5.60
C LYS A 19 8.23 -12.24 -5.99
N ILE A 20 7.83 -10.98 -6.07
CA ILE A 20 8.73 -9.86 -6.38
C ILE A 20 9.86 -9.77 -5.37
N LEU A 21 9.56 -9.77 -4.07
CA LEU A 21 10.58 -9.64 -3.03
C LEU A 21 11.53 -10.85 -2.98
N SER A 22 11.01 -12.04 -3.29
CA SER A 22 11.82 -13.26 -3.44
C SER A 22 12.72 -13.21 -4.68
N GLU A 23 12.21 -12.73 -5.82
CA GLU A 23 12.99 -12.53 -7.06
C GLU A 23 14.10 -11.50 -6.88
N MET A 24 13.92 -10.52 -6.00
CA MET A 24 14.94 -9.55 -5.61
C MET A 24 16.03 -10.15 -4.71
N GLY A 25 15.88 -11.41 -4.26
CA GLY A 25 16.88 -12.12 -3.46
C GLY A 25 16.79 -11.90 -1.96
N TYR A 26 15.72 -11.29 -1.46
CA TYR A 26 15.54 -11.03 -0.04
C TYR A 26 14.93 -12.23 0.70
N LEU A 27 15.43 -12.48 1.91
CA LEU A 27 14.79 -13.35 2.88
C LEU A 27 13.84 -12.50 3.74
N PHE A 28 12.59 -12.93 3.86
CA PHE A 28 11.58 -12.19 4.60
C PHE A 28 10.56 -13.12 5.25
N THR A 29 9.89 -12.60 6.27
CA THR A 29 8.70 -13.21 6.88
C THR A 29 7.45 -12.48 6.42
N ILE A 30 6.28 -13.12 6.48
CA ILE A 30 5.02 -12.52 6.07
C ILE A 30 4.22 -12.24 7.33
N MET A 31 3.73 -11.01 7.45
CA MET A 31 2.78 -10.63 8.50
C MET A 31 1.69 -9.78 7.86
N THR A 32 0.43 -10.15 8.03
CA THR A 32 -0.68 -9.44 7.41
C THR A 32 -1.40 -8.60 8.45
N ALA A 33 -1.72 -7.36 8.10
CA ALA A 33 -2.63 -6.53 8.87
C ALA A 33 -4.06 -7.04 8.66
N ASP A 34 -4.85 -7.08 9.73
CA ASP A 34 -6.30 -7.23 9.65
C ASP A 34 -6.89 -5.86 10.00
N ILE A 35 -7.08 -5.03 8.97
CA ILE A 35 -7.60 -3.66 9.12
C ILE A 35 -8.90 -3.53 8.35
N ASP A 36 -9.84 -2.75 8.90
CA ASP A 36 -11.04 -2.37 8.19
C ASP A 36 -10.74 -1.20 7.24
N GLU A 37 -10.24 -1.53 6.05
CA GLU A 37 -9.84 -0.55 5.02
C GLU A 37 -10.99 0.43 4.68
N LYS A 38 -12.25 0.02 4.83
CA LYS A 38 -13.44 0.84 4.50
C LYS A 38 -13.64 2.01 5.47
N SER A 39 -13.08 1.89 6.68
CA SER A 39 -13.14 2.94 7.70
C SER A 39 -12.16 4.08 7.43
N ILE A 40 -11.14 3.85 6.58
CA ILE A 40 -10.11 4.82 6.24
C ILE A 40 -10.53 5.56 4.98
N ARG A 41 -10.84 6.84 5.13
CA ARG A 41 -11.21 7.73 4.03
C ARG A 41 -10.34 8.97 4.09
N LYS A 42 -9.84 9.39 2.94
CA LYS A 42 -8.88 10.48 2.83
C LYS A 42 -9.18 11.37 1.66
N GLU A 43 -8.56 12.56 1.70
CA GLU A 43 -8.86 13.65 0.82
C GLU A 43 -8.36 13.52 -0.63
N THR A 44 -7.52 12.56 -0.92
CA THR A 44 -7.07 12.34 -2.29
C THR A 44 -6.78 10.86 -2.43
N PRO A 45 -6.79 10.32 -3.66
CA PRO A 45 -6.30 8.97 -3.90
C PRO A 45 -4.89 8.74 -3.32
N GLU A 46 -4.03 9.75 -3.43
CA GLU A 46 -2.67 9.75 -2.87
C GLU A 46 -2.68 9.65 -1.35
N ASP A 47 -3.46 10.50 -0.67
CA ASP A 47 -3.57 10.48 0.79
C ASP A 47 -4.21 9.18 1.29
N LEU A 48 -5.15 8.62 0.52
CA LEU A 48 -5.81 7.35 0.85
C LEU A 48 -4.82 6.19 0.79
N VAL A 49 -4.06 6.09 -0.30
CA VAL A 49 -3.01 5.07 -0.46
C VAL A 49 -2.00 5.15 0.67
N MET A 50 -1.57 6.37 1.02
CA MET A 50 -0.64 6.59 2.12
C MET A 50 -1.25 6.15 3.46
N ALA A 51 -2.48 6.58 3.77
CA ALA A 51 -3.15 6.25 5.02
C ALA A 51 -3.41 4.75 5.19
N LEU A 52 -3.75 4.04 4.11
CA LEU A 52 -3.93 2.59 4.13
C LEU A 52 -2.59 1.87 4.36
N ALA A 53 -1.52 2.31 3.69
CA ALA A 53 -0.19 1.75 3.88
C ALA A 53 0.33 1.95 5.32
N GLU A 54 0.10 3.13 5.90
CA GLU A 54 0.40 3.47 7.28
C GLU A 54 -0.42 2.64 8.28
N ALA A 55 -1.74 2.55 8.09
CA ALA A 55 -2.60 1.77 8.98
C ALA A 55 -2.24 0.27 8.96
N LYS A 56 -1.86 -0.27 7.80
CA LYS A 56 -1.34 -1.64 7.69
C LYS A 56 -0.04 -1.79 8.48
N ALA A 57 0.86 -0.81 8.38
CA ALA A 57 2.11 -0.84 9.12
C ALA A 57 1.87 -0.80 10.63
N GLU A 58 1.04 0.12 11.11
CA GLU A 58 0.71 0.27 12.52
C GLU A 58 0.04 -0.99 13.10
N ALA A 59 -0.94 -1.56 12.40
CA ALA A 59 -1.60 -2.80 12.82
C ALA A 59 -0.65 -3.99 12.90
N ILE A 60 0.38 -4.04 12.05
CA ILE A 60 1.43 -5.06 12.09
C ILE A 60 2.39 -4.79 13.26
N LEU A 61 2.82 -3.54 13.46
CA LEU A 61 3.70 -3.14 14.56
C LEU A 61 3.09 -3.52 15.92
N GLN A 62 1.78 -3.36 16.12
CA GLN A 62 1.08 -3.75 17.35
C GLN A 62 1.08 -5.27 17.61
N ARG A 63 1.28 -6.09 16.58
CA ARG A 63 1.35 -7.56 16.67
C ARG A 63 2.76 -8.10 16.80
N LEU A 64 3.77 -7.24 16.56
CA LEU A 64 5.14 -7.64 16.80
C LEU A 64 5.32 -7.79 18.32
N PRO A 65 5.94 -8.89 18.79
CA PRO A 65 6.27 -9.02 20.18
C PRO A 65 7.23 -7.90 20.55
N VAL A 66 6.74 -6.93 21.32
CA VAL A 66 7.55 -5.89 21.96
C VAL A 66 8.20 -6.51 23.19
N ASP A 67 8.94 -7.61 23.00
CA ASP A 67 9.78 -8.11 24.08
C ASP A 67 11.02 -7.22 24.15
N ASP A 68 11.02 -6.43 25.21
CA ASP A 68 12.07 -5.61 25.81
C ASP A 68 13.26 -5.20 24.94
N TYR A 69 13.41 -3.89 24.82
CA TYR A 69 14.67 -3.19 24.50
C TYR A 69 15.90 -3.94 25.01
N LEU A 70 16.59 -4.66 24.13
CA LEU A 70 17.91 -5.20 24.41
C LEU A 70 18.83 -4.91 23.22
N LYS A 71 20.04 -4.49 23.57
CA LYS A 71 21.12 -3.89 22.76
C LYS A 71 21.64 -4.74 21.58
N GLU A 72 20.88 -5.74 21.14
CA GLU A 72 21.23 -6.74 20.12
C GLU A 72 20.05 -7.08 19.18
N ALA A 73 18.99 -6.26 19.17
CA ALA A 73 17.88 -6.47 18.22
C ALA A 73 18.37 -6.21 16.79
N GLU A 74 18.32 -7.24 15.95
CA GLU A 74 18.57 -7.09 14.51
C GLU A 74 17.58 -6.07 13.94
N PRO A 75 18.06 -5.02 13.23
CA PRO A 75 17.19 -4.06 12.56
C PRO A 75 16.09 -4.79 11.79
N THR A 76 14.83 -4.41 12.00
CA THR A 76 13.69 -5.06 11.36
C THR A 76 13.00 -4.06 10.46
N LEU A 77 12.93 -4.36 9.16
CA LEU A 77 12.26 -3.53 8.18
C LEU A 77 10.89 -4.11 7.83
N LEU A 78 9.85 -3.30 8.05
CA LEU A 78 8.48 -3.60 7.65
C LEU A 78 8.16 -2.94 6.31
N ILE A 79 7.74 -3.74 5.32
CA ILE A 79 7.35 -3.25 4.00
C ILE A 79 5.83 -3.38 3.84
N THR A 80 5.13 -2.25 3.76
CA THR A 80 3.71 -2.17 3.38
C THR A 80 3.55 -1.35 2.10
N SER A 81 2.51 -1.65 1.32
CA SER A 81 2.16 -0.89 0.11
C SER A 81 0.66 -0.96 -0.17
N ASP A 82 0.13 0.13 -0.70
CA ASP A 82 -1.24 0.21 -1.23
C ASP A 82 -1.24 0.83 -2.62
N GLN A 83 -2.27 0.53 -3.43
CA GLN A 83 -2.36 0.96 -4.83
C GLN A 83 -3.81 1.10 -5.27
N ILE A 84 -4.08 2.15 -6.05
CA ILE A 84 -5.41 2.45 -6.60
C ILE A 84 -5.22 2.95 -8.03
N TYR A 85 -6.05 2.47 -8.95
CA TYR A 85 -5.97 2.83 -10.36
C TYR A 85 -7.35 3.03 -10.98
N PHE A 86 -7.45 4.04 -11.84
CA PHE A 86 -8.68 4.41 -12.54
C PHE A 86 -8.50 4.33 -14.06
N ASN A 87 -9.57 4.00 -14.79
CA ASN A 87 -9.71 4.36 -16.20
C ASN A 87 -10.05 5.85 -16.34
N GLU A 88 -9.99 6.35 -17.57
CA GLU A 88 -10.67 7.59 -17.93
C GLU A 88 -12.15 7.49 -17.54
N ILE A 89 -12.57 8.34 -16.61
CA ILE A 89 -13.96 8.47 -16.16
C ILE A 89 -14.64 9.43 -17.15
N PRO A 90 -15.71 9.01 -17.86
CA PRO A 90 -16.37 9.86 -18.85
C PRO A 90 -16.86 11.18 -18.24
N ASP A 91 -16.81 12.29 -19.00
CA ASP A 91 -17.26 13.61 -18.55
C ASP A 91 -18.71 13.59 -18.03
N GLU A 92 -19.60 12.82 -18.65
CA GLU A 92 -20.99 12.66 -18.20
C GLU A 92 -21.09 12.09 -16.77
N ILE A 93 -20.15 11.23 -16.39
CA ILE A 93 -20.07 10.67 -15.04
C ILE A 93 -19.51 11.71 -14.07
N ILE A 94 -18.52 12.48 -14.49
CA ILE A 94 -17.95 13.57 -13.70
C ILE A 94 -19.03 14.63 -13.42
N GLU A 95 -19.79 15.06 -14.42
CA GLU A 95 -20.88 16.03 -14.26
C GLU A 95 -21.95 15.51 -13.29
N LYS A 96 -22.37 14.24 -13.41
CA LYS A 96 -23.32 13.63 -12.47
C LYS A 96 -22.79 13.61 -11.03
N LEU A 97 -21.51 13.30 -10.87
CA LEU A 97 -20.84 13.27 -9.56
C LEU A 97 -20.75 14.66 -8.93
N VAL A 98 -20.59 15.72 -9.74
CA VAL A 98 -20.58 17.12 -9.30
C VAL A 98 -21.99 17.59 -8.96
N ASP A 99 -22.99 17.27 -9.79
CA ASP A 99 -24.40 17.61 -9.56
C ASP A 99 -24.98 16.95 -8.31
N GLU A 100 -24.59 15.70 -8.02
CA GLU A 100 -24.95 15.01 -6.76
C GLU A 100 -24.34 15.68 -5.53
N GLY A 101 -23.27 16.47 -5.69
CA GLY A 101 -22.60 17.21 -4.63
C GLY A 101 -21.92 16.35 -3.57
N ILE A 102 -22.08 15.02 -3.61
CA ILE A 102 -21.47 14.09 -2.66
C ILE A 102 -19.93 14.12 -2.76
N THR A 103 -19.41 14.36 -3.96
CA THR A 103 -17.99 14.50 -4.25
C THR A 103 -17.39 15.79 -3.70
N LEU A 104 -18.20 16.80 -3.33
CA LEU A 104 -17.72 18.05 -2.72
C LEU A 104 -17.41 17.90 -1.23
N ASN A 105 -17.91 16.85 -0.60
CA ASN A 105 -17.69 16.55 0.82
C ASN A 105 -16.53 15.59 1.04
N VAL A 106 -15.86 15.23 -0.04
CA VAL A 106 -14.70 14.39 -0.02
C VAL A 106 -13.64 15.10 -0.85
N ALA A 107 -12.47 15.19 -0.29
CA ALA A 107 -11.42 14.45 -0.91
C ALA A 107 -11.23 14.37 -2.43
N GLY A 108 -10.67 15.41 -3.07
CA GLY A 108 -10.19 15.23 -4.45
C GLY A 108 -11.32 14.82 -5.41
N GLY A 109 -12.57 15.05 -5.00
CA GLY A 109 -13.77 14.79 -5.78
C GLY A 109 -14.09 13.32 -6.03
N LEU A 110 -13.50 12.35 -5.31
CA LEU A 110 -13.56 10.94 -5.73
C LEU A 110 -13.90 9.96 -4.61
N ILE A 111 -14.96 9.17 -4.82
CA ILE A 111 -15.39 8.10 -3.91
C ILE A 111 -15.31 6.78 -4.67
N ILE A 112 -14.35 5.92 -4.31
CA ILE A 112 -14.07 4.64 -5.00
C ILE A 112 -15.27 3.68 -4.94
N GLU A 113 -15.99 3.69 -3.83
CA GLU A 113 -17.19 2.86 -3.64
C GLU A 113 -18.45 3.45 -4.31
N HIS A 114 -18.36 4.62 -4.95
CA HIS A 114 -19.52 5.23 -5.57
C HIS A 114 -20.02 4.37 -6.75
N PRO A 115 -21.34 4.11 -6.87
CA PRO A 115 -21.88 3.28 -7.96
C PRO A 115 -21.49 3.75 -9.36
N LEU A 116 -21.26 5.05 -9.54
CA LEU A 116 -20.81 5.63 -10.81
C LEU A 116 -19.29 5.57 -11.04
N VAL A 117 -18.48 5.42 -9.99
CA VAL A 117 -17.01 5.36 -10.07
C VAL A 117 -16.53 3.91 -10.10
N LEU A 118 -17.19 3.04 -9.34
CA LEU A 118 -16.87 1.62 -9.19
C LEU A 118 -16.67 0.87 -10.53
N PRO A 119 -17.44 1.12 -11.61
CA PRO A 119 -17.24 0.47 -12.90
C PRO A 119 -15.95 0.90 -13.64
N PHE A 120 -15.36 2.04 -13.27
CA PHE A 120 -14.19 2.64 -13.92
C PHE A 120 -12.90 2.45 -13.11
N VAL A 121 -12.98 1.91 -11.91
CA VAL A 121 -11.82 1.40 -11.15
C VAL A 121 -11.36 0.11 -11.82
N LYS A 122 -10.20 0.11 -12.49
CA LYS A 122 -9.78 -1.00 -13.38
C LYS A 122 -8.39 -1.60 -13.18
N GLU A 123 -7.37 -0.82 -12.77
CA GLU A 123 -5.91 -1.16 -12.78
C GLU A 123 -5.24 -1.25 -14.20
N VAL A 124 -4.03 -0.73 -14.58
CA VAL A 124 -2.81 -0.13 -13.94
C VAL A 124 -2.06 0.90 -14.87
N VAL A 125 -1.36 1.91 -14.29
CA VAL A 125 -0.17 2.61 -14.87
C VAL A 125 1.11 2.40 -14.02
N GLY A 126 2.19 1.83 -14.58
CA GLY A 126 3.47 1.61 -13.88
C GLY A 126 4.37 0.55 -14.53
N THR A 127 5.53 0.26 -13.94
CA THR A 127 6.35 -0.92 -14.34
C THR A 127 5.63 -2.22 -13.97
N THR A 128 5.95 -3.36 -14.61
CA THR A 128 5.28 -4.64 -14.36
C THR A 128 5.25 -5.04 -12.87
N ASP A 129 6.32 -4.74 -12.13
CA ASP A 129 6.43 -4.92 -10.70
C ASP A 129 5.59 -3.92 -9.88
N SER A 130 5.48 -2.67 -10.35
CA SER A 130 4.54 -1.69 -9.78
C SER A 130 3.11 -2.16 -9.96
N VAL A 131 2.73 -2.63 -11.15
CA VAL A 131 1.42 -3.25 -11.46
C VAL A 131 1.14 -4.45 -10.56
N MET A 132 2.16 -5.26 -10.32
CA MET A 132 2.08 -6.44 -9.48
C MET A 132 2.12 -6.11 -7.97
N GLY A 133 2.17 -4.83 -7.61
CA GLY A 133 1.96 -4.35 -6.24
C GLY A 133 3.22 -3.96 -5.46
N LEU A 134 4.42 -4.09 -6.03
CA LEU A 134 5.67 -3.74 -5.34
C LEU A 134 6.74 -3.21 -6.32
N PRO A 135 6.93 -1.88 -6.42
CA PRO A 135 7.93 -1.29 -7.30
C PRO A 135 9.35 -1.65 -6.83
N LYS A 136 10.06 -2.52 -7.57
CA LYS A 136 11.40 -3.03 -7.28
C LYS A 136 12.40 -1.91 -7.06
N ALA A 137 12.47 -0.94 -7.97
CA ALA A 137 13.44 0.16 -7.89
C ALA A 137 13.21 1.06 -6.67
N LEU A 138 11.95 1.41 -6.37
CA LEU A 138 11.61 2.19 -5.18
C LEU A 138 11.87 1.40 -3.90
N THR A 139 11.48 0.12 -3.88
CA THR A 139 11.71 -0.78 -2.74
C THR A 139 13.20 -0.90 -2.45
N GLU A 140 14.05 -1.11 -3.47
CA GLU A 140 15.50 -1.19 -3.32
C GLU A 140 16.11 0.14 -2.84
N LYS A 141 15.62 1.27 -3.36
CA LYS A 141 16.05 2.60 -2.90
C LYS A 141 15.74 2.80 -1.41
N LEU A 142 14.49 2.55 -1.00
CA LEU A 142 14.06 2.71 0.40
C LEU A 142 14.79 1.73 1.33
N LEU A 143 15.02 0.50 0.88
CA LEU A 143 15.86 -0.48 1.59
C LEU A 143 17.27 0.05 1.84
N LYS A 144 17.89 0.70 0.84
CA LYS A 144 19.23 1.29 0.97
C LYS A 144 19.26 2.54 1.84
N GLU A 145 18.20 3.34 1.86
CA GLU A 145 18.09 4.54 2.70
C GLU A 145 17.82 4.21 4.17
N ALA A 146 17.20 3.06 4.45
CA ALA A 146 16.96 2.56 5.81
C ALA A 146 18.20 1.87 6.44
N LEU A 147 19.28 1.69 5.68
CA LEU A 147 20.56 1.07 6.08
C LEU A 147 21.66 2.12 6.23
#